data_AF-A0A1W1CWW5-F1
#
_entry.id   AF-A0A1W1CWW5-F1
#
_cell.length_a   1.000
_cell.length_b   1.000
_cell.length_c   1.000
_cell.angle_alpha   90.00
_cell.angle_beta   90.00
_cell.angle_gamma   90.00
#
_symmetry.space_group_name_H-M   'P 1'
#
loop_
_entity.id
_entity.type
_entity.pdbx_description
1 polymer ?
#
loop_
_entity_poly.entity_id
_entity_poly.type
_entity_poly.pdbx_seq_one_letter_code
_entity_poly.pdbx_strand_id
1 'polypeptide(L)' 'MELYTQYTYEKRWIKTSQKEALRMIKEEMPETDAEGTLTYILNEIIKGKTITLGECRFKK' A
#
# COMPACT_ATOMS: atom_id res chain seq x y z
N MET A 1 11.61 -1.43 -7.87
CA MET A 1 10.56 -0.40 -7.71
C MET A 1 10.59 0.08 -6.28
N GLU A 2 10.50 1.38 -6.07
CA GLU A 2 10.37 1.95 -4.73
C GLU A 2 8.88 2.02 -4.39
N LEU A 3 8.53 1.59 -3.19
CA LEU A 3 7.18 1.60 -2.66
C LEU A 3 7.25 2.37 -1.35
N TYR A 4 6.34 3.31 -1.19
CA TYR A 4 6.19 4.06 0.03
C TYR A 4 4.78 3.92 0.56
N THR A 5 4.68 3.76 1.87
CA THR A 5 3.41 3.79 2.58
C THR A 5 3.34 4.97 3.56
N GLN A 6 2.13 5.42 3.83
CA GLN A 6 1.85 6.46 4.82
C GLN A 6 0.49 6.19 5.41
N TYR A 7 0.40 6.04 6.74
CA TYR A 7 -0.89 6.10 7.40
C TYR A 7 -1.44 7.53 7.39
N THR A 8 -2.77 7.69 7.31
CA THR A 8 -3.47 8.99 7.27
C THR A 8 -3.14 9.88 8.47
N TYR A 9 -2.89 9.29 9.64
CA TYR A 9 -2.47 9.99 10.85
C TYR A 9 -0.97 10.34 10.86
N GLU A 10 -0.15 9.71 10.02
CA GLU A 10 1.27 10.02 9.87
C GLU A 10 1.51 11.10 8.83
N LYS A 11 2.52 11.95 9.09
CA LYS A 11 2.93 13.00 8.14
C LYS A 11 4.08 12.59 7.21
N ARG A 12 4.61 11.37 7.36
CA ARG A 12 5.81 10.92 6.64
C ARG A 12 5.50 9.71 5.77
N TRP A 13 6.22 9.61 4.66
CA TRP A 13 6.20 8.44 3.79
C TRP A 13 7.37 7.55 4.20
N ILE A 14 7.08 6.28 4.46
CA ILE A 14 8.07 5.29 4.88
C ILE A 14 8.34 4.39 3.67
N LYS A 15 9.62 4.10 3.42
CA LYS A 15 9.99 3.15 2.37
C LYS A 15 9.62 1.76 2.85
N THR A 16 8.80 1.07 2.07
CA THR A 16 8.12 -0.15 2.51
C THR A 16 8.37 -1.25 1.51
N SER A 17 8.76 -2.43 2.00
CA SER A 17 8.95 -3.60 1.16
C SER A 17 7.61 -4.18 0.69
N GLN A 18 7.57 -4.87 -0.44
CA GLN A 18 6.34 -5.56 -0.87
C GLN A 18 5.80 -6.54 0.18
N LYS A 19 6.69 -7.23 0.90
CA LYS A 19 6.32 -8.12 2.01
C LYS A 19 5.65 -7.38 3.17
N GLU A 20 6.13 -6.18 3.50
CA GLU A 20 5.56 -5.35 4.55
C GLU A 20 4.22 -4.76 4.10
N ALA A 21 4.14 -4.28 2.87
CA ALA A 21 2.88 -3.82 2.29
C ALA A 21 1.81 -4.91 2.24
N LEU A 22 2.18 -6.14 1.90
CA LEU A 22 1.27 -7.29 1.94
C LEU A 22 0.74 -7.52 3.35
N ARG A 23 1.61 -7.42 4.37
CA ARG A 23 1.22 -7.54 5.77
C ARG A 23 0.26 -6.41 6.18
N MET A 24 0.57 -5.17 5.84
CA MET A 24 -0.30 -4.01 6.09
C MET A 24 -1.68 -4.19 5.45
N ILE A 25 -1.75 -4.70 4.21
CA ILE A 25 -3.01 -4.96 3.52
C ILE A 25 -3.82 -6.06 4.24
N LYS A 26 -3.17 -7.14 4.69
CA LYS A 26 -3.83 -8.20 5.47
C LYS A 26 -4.34 -7.71 6.82
N GLU A 27 -3.62 -6.79 7.45
CA GLU A 27 -4.00 -6.19 8.74
C GLU A 27 -5.18 -5.22 8.57
N GLU A 28 -5.19 -4.39 7.52
CA GLU A 28 -6.29 -3.46 7.23
C GLU A 28 -7.54 -4.16 6.64
N MET A 29 -7.36 -5.18 5.81
CA MET A 29 -8.43 -5.89 5.10
C MET A 29 -8.23 -7.42 5.19
N PRO A 30 -8.49 -8.04 6.35
CA PRO A 30 -8.28 -9.46 6.56
C PRO A 30 -9.20 -10.36 5.71
N GLU A 31 -10.34 -9.83 5.27
CA GLU A 31 -11.35 -10.57 4.49
C GLU A 31 -11.11 -10.50 2.97
N THR A 32 -10.10 -9.74 2.51
CA THR A 32 -9.82 -9.52 1.09
C THR A 32 -8.58 -10.30 0.63
N ASP A 33 -8.52 -10.61 -0.67
CA ASP A 33 -7.32 -11.13 -1.30
C ASP A 33 -6.20 -10.08 -1.29
N ALA A 34 -5.31 -10.19 -0.30
CA ALA A 34 -4.24 -9.23 -0.09
C ALA A 34 -3.21 -9.23 -1.23
N GLU A 35 -2.99 -10.38 -1.88
CA GLU A 35 -2.04 -10.50 -2.99
C GLU A 35 -2.55 -9.78 -4.22
N GLY A 36 -3.79 -10.03 -4.65
CA GLY A 36 -4.42 -9.32 -5.77
C GLY A 36 -4.58 -7.83 -5.49
N THR A 37 -4.86 -7.45 -4.25
CA THR A 37 -4.90 -6.04 -3.82
C THR A 37 -3.54 -5.38 -3.94
N LEU A 38 -2.46 -6.04 -3.49
CA LEU A 38 -1.10 -5.53 -3.64
C LEU A 38 -0.73 -5.40 -5.13
N THR A 39 -1.09 -6.39 -5.95
CA THR A 39 -0.88 -6.33 -7.40
C THR A 39 -1.60 -5.15 -8.04
N TYR A 40 -2.85 -4.90 -7.67
CA TYR A 40 -3.59 -3.72 -8.11
C TYR A 40 -2.90 -2.42 -7.72
N ILE A 41 -2.50 -2.29 -6.44
CA ILE A 41 -1.80 -1.11 -5.93
C ILE A 41 -0.52 -0.86 -6.73
N LEU A 42 0.33 -1.88 -6.88
CA LEU A 42 1.59 -1.75 -7.61
C LEU A 42 1.37 -1.28 -9.05
N ASN A 43 0.38 -1.84 -9.75
CA ASN A 43 0.05 -1.44 -11.12
C ASN A 43 -0.44 0.01 -11.22
N GLU A 44 -1.19 0.50 -10.24
CA GLU A 44 -1.71 1.86 -10.26
C GLU A 44 -0.68 2.91 -9.83
N ILE A 45 0.15 2.62 -8.82
CA ILE A 45 1.17 3.57 -8.36
C ILE A 45 2.32 3.74 -9.36
N ILE A 46 2.59 2.73 -10.20
CA ILE A 46 3.51 2.86 -11.33
C ILE A 46 3.03 3.93 -12.32
N LYS A 47 1.71 4.15 -12.43
CA LYS A 47 1.10 5.20 -13.27
C LYS A 47 1.12 6.59 -12.61
N GLY A 48 1.77 6.74 -11.46
CA GLY A 48 1.84 8.00 -10.71
C GLY A 48 0.62 8.27 -9.81
N LYS A 49 -0.25 7.28 -9.60
CA LYS A 49 -1.38 7.41 -8.68
C LYS A 49 -0.94 7.18 -7.23
N THR A 50 -1.70 7.75 -6.31
CA THR A 50 -1.66 7.40 -4.88
C THR A 50 -2.90 6.59 -4.57
N ILE A 51 -2.73 5.36 -4.08
CA ILE A 51 -3.84 4.49 -3.69
C ILE A 51 -4.06 4.59 -2.19
N THR A 52 -5.33 4.67 -1.76
CA THR A 52 -5.70 4.65 -0.34
C THR A 52 -6.50 3.38 -0.07
N LEU A 53 -6.10 2.63 0.94
CA LEU A 53 -6.76 1.44 1.44
C LEU A 53 -6.93 1.62 2.94
N GLY A 54 -8.17 1.76 3.39
CA GLY A 54 -8.48 2.14 4.76
C GLY A 54 -7.79 3.46 5.14
N GLU A 55 -6.94 3.40 6.16
CA GLU A 55 -6.12 4.51 6.64
C GLU A 55 -4.71 4.50 6.03
N CYS A 56 -4.34 3.50 5.24
CA CYS A 56 -3.03 3.39 4.62
C CYS A 56 -3.02 3.90 3.18
N ARG A 57 -2.03 4.74 2.85
CA ARG A 57 -1.79 5.26 1.50
C ARG A 57 -0.54 4.64 0.91
N PHE A 58 -0.55 4.41 -0.39
CA PHE A 58 0.50 3.77 -1.17
C PHE A 58 0.90 4.64 -2.35
N LYS A 59 2.20 4.80 -2.60
CA LYS A 59 2.74 5.48 -3.78
C LYS A 59 4.11 4.91 -4.20
N LYS A 60 4.55 5.27 -5.41
CA LYS A 60 5.91 5.03 -5.90
C LYS A 60 6.91 6.03 -5.34
#